data_AF-A0A938KKR8-F1
#
_entry.id   AF-A0A938KKR8-F1
#
_cell.length_a   1.000
_cell.length_b   1.000
_cell.length_c   1.000
_cell.angle_alpha   90.00
_cell.angle_beta   90.00
_cell.angle_gamma   90.00
#
_symmetry.space_group_name_H-M   'P 1'
#
loop_
_entity.id
_entity.type
_entity.pdbx_description
1 polymer ?
#
loop_
_entity_poly.entity_id
_entity_poly.type
_entity_poly.pdbx_seq_one_letter_code
_entity_poly.pdbx_strand_id
1 'polypeptide(L)'
;MIRFATGRLADRDGRRVGELVRGVSVLTTNVGLVGSSHGGNACGMALALHGAEFADLAWYASMESPYGEGAANVELGGRESGVNPAYDPQTGALELARLAWGAELAPGLLRRPMPGPVRELRGALFFDLNRDGQYRAEEDFPANCFVGDAGGGVRAWYSPRILAEAERRQLVPEPRPPHLPALAESREFWRYRDATGGIPAAVRNCPQLAVIVYANERDHVQADPAHTHILEQVEGFRRAGARFVRLNPDRAYVEHVLPAGAPSRGGGRFADNPAGKTWTRGNITEGLEPEAWPQGPYMQAAVGELADRTQAKRWEPDLDAVLFPAAPRPPMGPPAPGKRPPR
;
A
#
# COMPACT_ATOMS: atom_id res chain seq x y z
N MET A 1 15.08 13.53 -7.06
CA MET A 1 15.72 12.28 -6.59
C MET A 1 15.73 11.18 -7.65
N ILE A 2 14.58 10.75 -8.17
CA ILE A 2 14.51 9.62 -9.15
C ILE A 2 15.34 9.88 -10.40
N ARG A 3 15.24 11.09 -10.98
CA ARG A 3 16.07 11.53 -12.11
C ARG A 3 17.57 11.53 -11.79
N PHE A 4 17.96 11.79 -10.54
CA PHE A 4 19.35 11.74 -10.11
C PHE A 4 19.86 10.29 -10.02
N ALA A 5 19.08 9.40 -9.41
CA ALA A 5 19.40 7.98 -9.27
C ALA A 5 19.52 7.28 -10.63
N THR A 6 18.63 7.60 -11.58
CA THR A 6 18.68 7.13 -12.98
C THR A 6 19.76 7.82 -13.82
N GLY A 7 20.59 8.68 -13.23
CA GLY A 7 21.66 9.38 -13.93
C GLY A 7 21.19 10.45 -14.90
N ARG A 8 19.90 10.79 -14.95
CA ARG A 8 19.29 11.80 -15.84
C ARG A 8 19.46 13.23 -15.37
N LEU A 9 19.74 13.45 -14.08
CA LEU A 9 19.96 14.76 -13.48
C LEU A 9 21.22 14.74 -12.62
N ALA A 10 21.96 15.85 -12.59
CA ALA A 10 23.06 16.06 -11.66
C ALA A 10 22.56 16.63 -10.32
N ASP A 11 23.40 16.63 -9.30
CA ASP A 11 23.15 17.39 -8.08
C ASP A 11 23.35 18.91 -8.32
N ARG A 12 23.16 19.72 -7.27
CA ARG A 12 23.32 21.18 -7.33
C ARG A 12 24.74 21.65 -7.69
N ASP A 13 25.74 20.78 -7.55
CA ASP A 13 27.15 21.05 -7.84
C ASP A 13 27.56 20.48 -9.22
N GLY A 14 26.59 20.00 -10.00
CA GLY A 14 26.82 19.43 -11.33
C GLY A 14 27.33 17.98 -11.32
N ARG A 15 27.37 17.31 -10.17
CA ARG A 15 27.89 15.93 -10.07
C ARG A 15 26.80 14.90 -10.33
N ARG A 16 27.14 13.79 -11.00
CA ARG A 16 26.23 12.64 -11.18
C ARG A 16 26.39 11.62 -10.04
N VAL A 17 25.38 10.76 -9.85
CA VAL A 17 25.41 9.73 -8.80
C VAL A 17 26.67 8.84 -8.84
N GLY A 18 27.14 8.49 -10.04
CA GLY A 18 28.36 7.70 -10.23
C GLY A 18 29.66 8.43 -9.83
N GLU A 19 29.64 9.75 -9.75
CA GLU A 19 30.81 10.56 -9.32
C GLU A 19 30.85 10.74 -7.79
N LEU A 20 29.71 10.53 -7.11
CA LEU A 20 29.61 10.61 -5.65
C LEU A 20 29.98 9.28 -4.97
N VAL A 21 29.71 8.15 -5.64
CA VAL A 21 29.97 6.82 -5.09
C VAL A 21 31.33 6.31 -5.56
N ARG A 22 32.23 6.01 -4.61
CA ARG A 22 33.57 5.47 -4.90
C ARG A 22 33.64 3.98 -4.64
N GLY A 23 34.42 3.26 -5.44
CA GLY A 23 34.72 1.84 -5.24
C GLY A 23 33.69 0.86 -5.79
N VAL A 24 32.59 1.33 -6.37
CA VAL A 24 31.60 0.49 -7.09
C VAL A 24 31.10 1.22 -8.34
N SER A 25 30.70 0.45 -9.36
CA SER A 25 30.02 1.00 -10.53
C SER A 25 28.53 1.18 -10.22
N VAL A 26 28.01 2.39 -10.38
CA VAL A 26 26.57 2.66 -10.18
C VAL A 26 25.79 2.24 -11.42
N LEU A 27 24.83 1.33 -11.24
CA LEU A 27 23.96 0.84 -12.31
C LEU A 27 22.75 1.75 -12.51
N THR A 28 22.91 2.87 -13.23
CA THR A 28 21.83 3.85 -13.44
C THR A 28 20.66 3.35 -14.29
N THR A 29 20.82 2.20 -14.96
CA THR A 29 19.76 1.47 -15.69
C THR A 29 19.11 0.37 -14.87
N ASN A 30 19.57 0.13 -13.63
CA ASN A 30 19.00 -0.81 -12.68
C ASN A 30 18.60 -0.07 -11.41
N VAL A 31 17.63 0.82 -11.58
CA VAL A 31 17.10 1.69 -10.54
C VAL A 31 15.62 1.40 -10.40
N GLY A 32 15.17 1.28 -9.17
CA GLY A 32 13.75 1.16 -8.88
C GLY A 32 13.32 1.88 -7.63
N LEU A 33 12.04 1.74 -7.33
CA LEU A 33 11.38 2.33 -6.18
C LEU A 33 10.93 1.23 -5.22
N VAL A 34 11.02 1.52 -3.92
CA VAL A 34 10.43 0.68 -2.88
C VAL A 34 9.48 1.56 -2.09
N GLY A 35 8.22 1.19 -2.07
CA GLY A 35 7.17 1.88 -1.34
C GLY A 35 6.57 0.95 -0.29
N SER A 36 6.28 1.49 0.89
CA SER A 36 5.57 0.77 1.94
C SER A 36 4.42 1.61 2.45
N SER A 37 3.26 0.98 2.70
CA SER A 37 2.07 1.66 3.18
C SER A 37 1.74 2.85 2.25
N HIS A 38 1.46 4.05 2.77
CA HIS A 38 1.27 5.24 1.92
C HIS A 38 2.48 5.61 1.04
N GLY A 39 3.69 5.17 1.39
CA GLY A 39 4.87 5.35 0.53
C GLY A 39 4.75 4.67 -0.83
N GLY A 40 4.01 3.55 -0.93
CA GLY A 40 3.75 2.92 -2.23
C GLY A 40 2.70 3.63 -3.06
N ASN A 41 1.70 4.26 -2.44
CA ASN A 41 0.83 5.19 -3.16
C ASN A 41 1.63 6.36 -3.73
N ALA A 42 2.55 6.94 -2.94
CA ALA A 42 3.43 8.01 -3.42
C ALA A 42 4.32 7.54 -4.59
N CYS A 43 4.87 6.32 -4.55
CA CYS A 43 5.62 5.75 -5.66
C CYS A 43 4.73 5.54 -6.90
N GLY A 44 3.56 4.94 -6.73
CA GLY A 44 2.59 4.72 -7.81
C GLY A 44 2.16 6.03 -8.49
N MET A 45 1.85 7.05 -7.71
CA MET A 45 1.51 8.37 -8.23
C MET A 45 2.70 9.08 -8.88
N ALA A 46 3.91 8.92 -8.37
CA ALA A 46 5.11 9.44 -9.03
C ALA A 46 5.31 8.81 -10.41
N LEU A 47 5.15 7.49 -10.54
CA LEU A 47 5.20 6.79 -11.83
C LEU A 47 4.10 7.31 -12.78
N ALA A 48 2.87 7.46 -12.28
CA ALA A 48 1.72 7.86 -13.09
C ALA A 48 1.81 9.31 -13.58
N LEU A 49 2.28 10.24 -12.74
CA LEU A 49 2.29 11.68 -13.04
C LEU A 49 3.61 12.14 -13.67
N HIS A 50 4.74 11.54 -13.27
CA HIS A 50 6.08 12.01 -13.62
C HIS A 50 6.94 10.95 -14.32
N GLY A 51 6.43 9.73 -14.54
CA GLY A 51 7.21 8.61 -15.08
C GLY A 51 7.93 8.92 -16.40
N ALA A 52 7.36 9.78 -17.26
CA ALA A 52 7.99 10.18 -18.52
C ALA A 52 9.36 10.87 -18.31
N GLU A 53 9.59 11.51 -17.16
CA GLU A 53 10.87 12.14 -16.83
C GLU A 53 11.97 11.11 -16.47
N PHE A 54 11.58 9.87 -16.17
CA PHE A 54 12.44 8.75 -15.76
C PHE A 54 11.96 7.41 -16.33
N ALA A 55 11.62 7.39 -17.62
CA ALA A 55 11.04 6.24 -18.31
C ALA A 55 11.88 4.94 -18.26
N ASP A 56 13.17 5.05 -17.95
CA ASP A 56 14.10 3.91 -17.81
C ASP A 56 14.10 3.29 -16.40
N LEU A 57 13.22 3.74 -15.50
CA LEU A 57 13.06 3.11 -14.19
C LEU A 57 12.68 1.64 -14.40
N ALA A 58 13.51 0.75 -13.85
CA ALA A 58 13.46 -0.66 -14.18
C ALA A 58 12.38 -1.39 -13.37
N TRP A 59 12.19 -1.03 -12.10
CA TRP A 59 11.33 -1.80 -11.22
C TRP A 59 10.68 -1.02 -10.08
N TYR A 60 9.62 -1.58 -9.52
CA TYR A 60 8.88 -1.07 -8.35
C TYR A 60 8.51 -2.22 -7.42
N ALA A 61 8.84 -2.10 -6.14
CA ALA A 61 8.42 -3.01 -5.09
C ALA A 61 7.44 -2.30 -4.14
N SER A 62 6.28 -2.90 -3.89
CA SER A 62 5.22 -2.32 -3.07
C SER A 62 4.88 -3.22 -1.87
N MET A 63 5.14 -2.75 -0.64
CA MET A 63 4.70 -3.42 0.58
C MET A 63 3.32 -2.95 0.97
N GLU A 64 2.33 -3.84 0.89
CA GLU A 64 0.97 -3.68 1.44
C GLU A 64 0.41 -2.26 1.31
N SER A 65 0.69 -1.61 0.19
CA SER A 65 0.36 -0.19 0.04
C SER A 65 -1.15 -0.08 -0.18
N PRO A 66 -1.87 0.81 0.51
CA PRO A 66 -3.32 0.82 0.43
C PRO A 66 -3.78 1.53 -0.83
N TYR A 67 -3.62 0.86 -1.98
CA TYR A 67 -4.19 1.28 -3.24
C TYR A 67 -5.71 1.21 -3.10
N GLY A 68 -6.35 2.35 -3.34
CA GLY A 68 -7.74 2.60 -3.05
C GLY A 68 -7.85 3.57 -1.88
N GLU A 69 -8.43 4.74 -2.12
CA GLU A 69 -8.88 5.69 -1.09
C GLU A 69 -9.64 5.02 0.08
N GLY A 70 -10.48 4.02 -0.20
CA GLY A 70 -11.16 3.25 0.84
C GLY A 70 -10.23 2.34 1.65
N ALA A 71 -9.18 1.78 1.03
CA ALA A 71 -8.15 1.06 1.76
C ALA A 71 -7.29 2.01 2.59
N ALA A 72 -6.93 3.19 2.08
CA ALA A 72 -6.19 4.19 2.83
C ALA A 72 -6.95 4.64 4.09
N ASN A 73 -8.28 4.71 3.98
CA ASN A 73 -9.18 4.99 5.07
C ASN A 73 -9.58 3.77 5.89
N VAL A 74 -9.21 2.54 5.52
CA VAL A 74 -9.56 1.33 6.29
C VAL A 74 -11.09 1.13 6.36
N GLU A 75 -11.79 1.42 5.26
CA GLU A 75 -13.26 1.37 5.17
C GLU A 75 -13.82 -0.06 5.25
N LEU A 76 -13.04 -1.04 4.78
CA LEU A 76 -13.42 -2.46 4.79
C LEU A 76 -13.08 -3.14 6.13
N GLY A 77 -12.43 -2.41 7.04
CA GLY A 77 -12.00 -2.91 8.33
C GLY A 77 -10.49 -2.87 8.52
N GLY A 78 -10.07 -2.65 9.75
CA GLY A 78 -8.68 -2.51 10.14
C GLY A 78 -8.20 -3.63 11.03
N ARG A 79 -6.90 -3.91 11.00
CA ARG A 79 -6.23 -4.97 11.76
C ARG A 79 -6.63 -5.02 13.24
N GLU A 80 -6.85 -3.85 13.84
CA GLU A 80 -7.22 -3.68 15.25
C GLU A 80 -8.73 -3.50 15.49
N SER A 81 -9.50 -3.13 14.47
CA SER A 81 -10.95 -2.92 14.56
C SER A 81 -11.77 -4.10 14.05
N GLY A 82 -11.13 -5.04 13.35
CA GLY A 82 -11.82 -6.11 12.63
C GLY A 82 -12.42 -5.64 11.30
N VAL A 83 -13.03 -6.60 10.60
CA VAL A 83 -13.77 -6.39 9.35
C VAL A 83 -14.98 -5.49 9.62
N ASN A 84 -15.25 -4.55 8.72
CA ASN A 84 -16.47 -3.75 8.78
C ASN A 84 -17.70 -4.65 8.57
N PRO A 85 -18.66 -4.75 9.50
CA PRO A 85 -19.84 -5.60 9.33
C PRO A 85 -20.76 -5.20 8.17
N ALA A 86 -20.65 -3.96 7.67
CA ALA A 86 -21.36 -3.50 6.48
C ALA A 86 -20.69 -3.94 5.17
N TYR A 87 -19.55 -4.63 5.23
CA TYR A 87 -18.79 -5.11 4.09
C TYR A 87 -18.97 -6.62 3.90
N ASP A 88 -19.27 -7.01 2.66
CA ASP A 88 -19.28 -8.40 2.23
C ASP A 88 -17.96 -8.73 1.49
N PRO A 89 -17.07 -9.54 2.10
CA PRO A 89 -15.80 -9.88 1.48
C PRO A 89 -15.91 -10.75 0.24
N GLN A 90 -17.00 -11.51 0.07
CA GLN A 90 -17.19 -12.36 -1.10
C GLN A 90 -17.44 -11.52 -2.35
N THR A 91 -18.35 -10.54 -2.24
CA THR A 91 -18.74 -9.69 -3.38
C THR A 91 -17.92 -8.42 -3.51
N GLY A 92 -17.32 -7.95 -2.42
CA GLY A 92 -16.69 -6.63 -2.35
C GLY A 92 -17.66 -5.48 -2.12
N ALA A 93 -18.93 -5.78 -1.89
CA ALA A 93 -19.94 -4.78 -1.63
C ALA A 93 -19.78 -4.20 -0.22
N LEU A 94 -19.87 -2.88 -0.12
CA LEU A 94 -19.95 -2.15 1.14
C LEU A 94 -21.32 -1.47 1.17
N GLU A 95 -22.15 -1.82 2.15
CA GLU A 95 -23.53 -1.34 2.31
C GLU A 95 -23.56 0.14 2.72
N LEU A 96 -23.34 1.04 1.76
CA LEU A 96 -23.34 2.49 2.04
C LEU A 96 -24.69 3.02 2.55
N ALA A 97 -25.79 2.27 2.34
CA ALA A 97 -27.09 2.57 2.91
C ALA A 97 -27.10 2.56 4.45
N ARG A 98 -26.10 1.93 5.08
CA ARG A 98 -25.89 1.96 6.53
C ARG A 98 -25.21 3.25 7.03
N LEU A 99 -24.74 4.12 6.14
CA LEU A 99 -24.11 5.37 6.59
C LEU A 99 -25.10 6.24 7.37
N ALA A 100 -24.62 6.82 8.45
CA ALA A 100 -25.28 7.79 9.30
C ALA A 100 -24.26 8.85 9.80
N TRP A 101 -24.76 9.92 10.39
CA TRP A 101 -23.97 11.02 10.94
C TRP A 101 -24.03 11.05 12.47
N GLY A 102 -22.87 11.03 13.13
CA GLY A 102 -22.76 11.16 14.58
C GLY A 102 -22.19 12.53 14.94
N ALA A 103 -23.02 13.42 15.49
CA ALA A 103 -22.61 14.78 15.85
C ALA A 103 -21.50 14.82 16.92
N GLU A 104 -21.52 13.89 17.87
CA GLU A 104 -20.53 13.82 18.95
C GLU A 104 -19.33 12.93 18.61
N LEU A 105 -19.37 12.22 17.47
CA LEU A 105 -18.31 11.30 17.08
C LEU A 105 -17.11 12.08 16.54
N ALA A 106 -15.91 11.74 17.00
CA ALA A 106 -14.67 12.28 16.46
C ALA A 106 -14.27 11.50 15.19
N PRO A 107 -13.88 12.18 14.10
CA PRO A 107 -13.44 11.51 12.88
C PRO A 107 -12.04 10.88 13.04
N GLY A 108 -11.78 9.84 12.24
CA GLY A 108 -10.45 9.23 12.10
C GLY A 108 -10.41 7.76 12.50
N LEU A 109 -9.20 7.22 12.63
CA LEU A 109 -8.96 5.81 12.98
C LEU A 109 -9.14 5.62 14.49
N LEU A 110 -10.33 5.14 14.90
CA LEU A 110 -10.60 4.78 16.29
C LEU A 110 -9.56 3.75 16.77
N ARG A 111 -8.92 4.03 17.91
CA ARG A 111 -7.85 3.27 18.59
C ARG A 111 -6.40 3.67 18.29
N ARG A 112 -6.11 4.58 17.34
CA ARG A 112 -4.78 5.22 17.31
C ARG A 112 -4.85 6.59 17.99
N PRO A 113 -3.89 6.93 18.88
CA PRO A 113 -3.84 8.27 19.45
C PRO A 113 -3.58 9.27 18.32
N MET A 114 -4.64 9.96 17.88
CA MET A 114 -4.53 11.03 16.92
C MET A 114 -3.88 12.25 17.60
N PRO A 115 -2.89 12.90 16.96
CA PRO A 115 -2.18 14.03 17.55
C PRO A 115 -3.06 15.28 17.64
N GLY A 116 -2.92 16.02 18.75
CA GLY A 116 -3.39 17.40 18.92
C GLY A 116 -4.90 17.64 18.65
N PRO A 117 -5.26 18.76 17.99
CA PRO A 117 -6.64 19.27 17.86
C PRO A 117 -7.61 18.34 17.12
N VAL A 118 -7.13 17.22 16.56
CA VAL A 118 -7.98 16.18 15.94
C VAL A 118 -9.01 15.62 16.92
N ARG A 119 -8.66 15.50 18.21
CA ARG A 119 -9.58 15.01 19.26
C ARG A 119 -10.72 15.97 19.58
N GLU A 120 -10.58 17.24 19.20
CA GLU A 120 -11.58 18.28 19.44
C GLU A 120 -12.59 18.37 18.29
N LEU A 121 -12.29 17.72 17.15
CA LEU A 121 -13.24 17.62 16.05
C LEU A 121 -14.45 16.79 16.50
N ARG A 122 -15.64 17.28 16.15
CA ARG A 122 -16.95 16.67 16.42
C ARG A 122 -17.73 16.61 15.13
N GLY A 123 -18.39 15.48 14.89
CA GLY A 123 -19.10 15.23 13.66
C GLY A 123 -18.32 14.30 12.75
N ALA A 124 -18.81 13.07 12.62
CA ALA A 124 -18.22 12.05 11.77
C ALA A 124 -19.29 11.09 11.22
N LEU A 125 -18.96 10.45 10.10
CA LEU A 125 -19.78 9.40 9.53
C LEU A 125 -19.49 8.06 10.23
N PHE A 126 -20.52 7.22 10.33
CA PHE A 126 -20.43 5.85 10.80
C PHE A 126 -21.41 4.94 10.05
N PHE A 127 -21.20 3.63 10.13
CA PHE A 127 -22.14 2.62 9.68
C PHE A 127 -23.04 2.25 10.84
N ASP A 128 -24.29 2.70 10.76
CA ASP A 128 -25.40 2.44 11.67
C ASP A 128 -25.96 1.03 11.40
N LEU A 129 -25.46 0.05 12.17
CA LEU A 129 -25.75 -1.35 11.92
C LEU A 129 -27.10 -1.76 12.49
N ASN A 130 -27.51 -1.13 13.61
CA ASN A 130 -28.78 -1.39 14.29
C ASN A 130 -29.94 -0.49 13.77
N ARG A 131 -29.63 0.57 13.01
CA ARG A 131 -30.55 1.55 12.42
C ARG A 131 -31.24 2.48 13.42
N ASP A 132 -30.58 2.82 14.53
CA ASP A 132 -31.13 3.72 15.55
C ASP A 132 -30.65 5.18 15.40
N GLY A 133 -29.72 5.44 14.48
CA GLY A 133 -29.15 6.75 14.20
C GLY A 133 -28.14 7.26 15.25
N GLN A 134 -27.73 6.44 16.22
CA GLN A 134 -26.83 6.81 17.31
C GLN A 134 -25.62 5.91 17.35
N TYR A 135 -24.43 6.49 17.13
CA TYR A 135 -23.19 5.72 17.21
C TYR A 135 -22.97 5.11 18.60
N ARG A 136 -22.81 3.79 18.66
CA ARG A 136 -22.34 3.04 19.83
C ARG A 136 -21.21 2.10 19.45
N ALA A 137 -20.10 2.13 20.19
CA ALA A 137 -18.89 1.43 19.80
C ALA A 137 -19.04 -0.11 19.75
N GLU A 138 -20.02 -0.64 20.50
CA GLU A 138 -20.35 -2.05 20.57
C GLU A 138 -21.36 -2.50 19.51
N GLU A 139 -22.14 -1.57 18.94
CA GLU A 139 -23.26 -1.85 18.04
C GLU A 139 -22.98 -1.40 16.60
N ASP A 140 -22.08 -0.43 16.40
CA ASP A 140 -21.81 0.22 15.12
C ASP A 140 -20.36 0.14 14.69
N PHE A 141 -20.10 0.54 13.44
CA PHE A 141 -18.76 0.60 12.89
C PHE A 141 -18.42 2.02 12.42
N PRO A 142 -17.31 2.62 12.87
CA PRO A 142 -16.95 3.96 12.42
C PRO A 142 -16.57 3.99 10.94
N ALA A 143 -17.04 4.99 10.20
CA ALA A 143 -16.50 5.27 8.88
C ALA A 143 -15.17 5.99 9.10
N ASN A 144 -14.09 5.22 9.01
CA ASN A 144 -12.75 5.75 9.18
C ASN A 144 -12.39 6.73 8.05
N CYS A 145 -11.51 7.68 8.34
CA CYS A 145 -10.98 8.62 7.38
C CYS A 145 -9.55 9.05 7.73
N PHE A 146 -8.83 9.55 6.74
CA PHE A 146 -7.55 10.21 6.96
C PHE A 146 -7.81 11.60 7.55
N VAL A 147 -7.25 11.90 8.72
CA VAL A 147 -7.35 13.23 9.32
C VAL A 147 -5.99 13.91 9.29
N GLY A 148 -5.92 15.08 8.64
CA GLY A 148 -4.69 15.82 8.50
C GLY A 148 -4.86 17.16 7.80
N ASP A 149 -3.83 18.00 7.88
CA ASP A 149 -3.76 19.28 7.20
C ASP A 149 -3.12 19.13 5.82
N ALA A 150 -3.82 19.63 4.79
CA ALA A 150 -3.36 19.64 3.40
C ALA A 150 -3.10 21.05 2.88
N GLY A 151 -2.83 22.03 3.76
CA GLY A 151 -2.56 23.43 3.42
C GLY A 151 -3.72 24.39 3.71
N GLY A 152 -4.68 23.99 4.55
CA GLY A 152 -5.91 24.75 4.80
C GLY A 152 -6.57 24.41 6.14
N GLY A 153 -5.79 23.88 7.09
CA GLY A 153 -6.28 23.40 8.37
C GLY A 153 -6.56 21.90 8.38
N VAL A 154 -6.72 21.35 9.58
CA VAL A 154 -7.01 19.93 9.79
C VAL A 154 -8.39 19.58 9.24
N ARG A 155 -8.46 18.56 8.39
CA ARG A 155 -9.72 18.07 7.80
C ARG A 155 -9.83 16.55 7.88
N ALA A 156 -11.07 16.06 7.84
CA ALA A 156 -11.44 14.65 7.80
C ALA A 156 -11.68 14.19 6.34
N TRP A 157 -10.65 13.61 5.73
CA TRP A 157 -10.64 13.21 4.33
C TRP A 157 -11.23 11.81 4.15
N TYR A 158 -12.55 11.73 4.11
CA TYR A 158 -13.29 10.55 3.67
C TYR A 158 -13.04 10.25 2.19
N SER A 159 -13.28 9.01 1.75
CA SER A 159 -13.23 8.70 0.32
C SER A 159 -14.32 9.48 -0.43
N PRO A 160 -14.10 9.79 -1.72
CA PRO A 160 -15.13 10.39 -2.57
C PRO A 160 -16.42 9.56 -2.61
N ARG A 161 -16.32 8.22 -2.51
CA ARG A 161 -17.48 7.33 -2.46
C ARG A 161 -18.33 7.54 -1.21
N ILE A 162 -17.72 7.60 -0.02
CA ILE A 162 -18.42 7.83 1.25
C ILE A 162 -19.08 9.21 1.27
N LEU A 163 -18.34 10.26 0.86
CA LEU A 163 -18.88 11.62 0.82
C LEU A 163 -20.00 11.79 -0.21
N ALA A 164 -19.86 11.20 -1.40
CA ALA A 164 -20.90 11.27 -2.41
C ALA A 164 -22.20 10.65 -1.90
N GLU A 165 -22.14 9.52 -1.19
CA GLU A 165 -23.32 8.91 -0.59
C GLU A 165 -23.90 9.78 0.53
N ALA A 166 -23.06 10.30 1.43
CA ALA A 166 -23.50 11.14 2.54
C ALA A 166 -24.20 12.42 2.04
N GLU A 167 -23.68 13.06 0.99
CA GLU A 167 -24.30 14.23 0.36
C GLU A 167 -25.61 13.87 -0.36
N ARG A 168 -25.62 12.77 -1.12
CA ARG A 168 -26.82 12.27 -1.82
C ARG A 168 -27.97 11.98 -0.86
N ARG A 169 -27.66 11.46 0.32
CA ARG A 169 -28.64 11.14 1.38
C ARG A 169 -28.86 12.28 2.38
N GLN A 170 -28.22 13.44 2.17
CA GLN A 170 -28.33 14.60 3.05
C GLN A 170 -28.00 14.27 4.52
N LEU A 171 -26.99 13.42 4.75
CA LEU A 171 -26.55 13.02 6.09
C LEU A 171 -25.68 14.10 6.76
N VAL A 172 -25.02 14.93 5.96
CA VAL A 172 -24.17 16.02 6.47
C VAL A 172 -25.07 17.14 7.01
N PRO A 173 -24.89 17.61 8.25
CA PRO A 173 -25.74 18.65 8.83
C PRO A 173 -25.50 20.01 8.17
N GLU A 174 -26.51 20.88 8.27
CA GLU A 174 -26.40 22.30 7.93
C GLU A 174 -26.35 23.15 9.21
N PRO A 175 -25.35 24.04 9.37
CA PRO A 175 -24.23 24.29 8.46
C PRO A 175 -23.21 23.14 8.43
N ARG A 176 -22.57 22.92 7.27
CA ARG A 176 -21.51 21.90 7.12
C ARG A 176 -20.38 22.14 8.13
N PRO A 177 -19.92 21.09 8.84
CA PRO A 177 -18.79 21.21 9.75
C PRO A 177 -17.51 21.64 9.02
N PRO A 178 -16.74 22.62 9.52
CA PRO A 178 -15.57 23.17 8.81
C PRO A 178 -14.46 22.17 8.50
N HIS A 179 -14.33 21.10 9.30
CA HIS A 179 -13.33 20.05 9.08
C HIS A 179 -13.77 19.03 8.03
N LEU A 180 -15.02 19.05 7.57
CA LEU A 180 -15.53 18.12 6.57
C LEU A 180 -15.42 18.75 5.17
N PRO A 181 -14.49 18.28 4.31
CA PRO A 181 -14.35 18.81 2.96
C PRO A 181 -15.61 18.57 2.11
N ALA A 182 -15.83 19.41 1.10
CA ALA A 182 -16.79 19.13 0.05
C ALA A 182 -16.33 17.94 -0.81
N LEU A 183 -17.25 17.28 -1.52
CA LEU A 183 -16.91 16.16 -2.41
C LEU A 183 -15.81 16.51 -3.42
N ALA A 184 -15.84 17.70 -4.02
CA ALA A 184 -14.83 18.14 -4.98
C ALA A 184 -13.42 18.24 -4.35
N GLU A 185 -13.34 18.74 -3.11
CA GLU A 185 -12.08 18.86 -2.38
C GLU A 185 -11.54 17.48 -2.00
N SER A 186 -12.41 16.54 -1.58
CA SER A 186 -12.00 15.16 -1.33
C SER A 186 -11.46 14.47 -2.59
N ARG A 187 -12.10 14.66 -3.75
CA ARG A 187 -11.60 14.13 -5.03
C ARG A 187 -10.21 14.67 -5.35
N GLU A 188 -9.97 15.97 -5.20
CA GLU A 188 -8.65 16.55 -5.46
C GLU A 188 -7.60 16.07 -4.44
N PHE A 189 -7.99 15.90 -3.16
CA PHE A 189 -7.10 15.35 -2.14
C PHE A 189 -6.62 13.94 -2.47
N TRP A 190 -7.55 13.06 -2.86
CA TRP A 190 -7.27 11.65 -3.17
C TRP A 190 -6.60 11.46 -4.53
N ARG A 191 -6.79 12.38 -5.48
CA ARG A 191 -6.14 12.36 -6.81
C ARG A 191 -4.63 12.15 -6.75
N TYR A 192 -3.95 12.64 -5.73
CA TYR A 192 -2.49 12.51 -5.57
C TYR A 192 -2.07 11.47 -4.52
N ARG A 193 -3.02 10.75 -3.92
CA ARG A 193 -2.80 9.86 -2.77
C ARG A 193 -3.33 8.44 -2.97
N ASP A 194 -4.22 8.24 -3.93
CA ASP A 194 -4.65 6.91 -4.39
C ASP A 194 -4.01 6.59 -5.75
N ALA A 195 -3.11 5.61 -5.76
CA ALA A 195 -2.41 5.20 -6.97
C ALA A 195 -3.22 4.27 -7.90
N THR A 196 -4.38 3.77 -7.47
CA THR A 196 -5.15 2.74 -8.21
C THR A 196 -5.49 3.18 -9.63
N GLY A 197 -6.09 4.36 -9.79
CA GLY A 197 -6.41 4.91 -11.12
C GLY A 197 -5.18 5.29 -11.95
N GLY A 198 -4.01 5.44 -11.31
CA GLY A 198 -2.75 5.82 -11.94
C GLY A 198 -1.98 4.67 -12.58
N ILE A 199 -2.30 3.41 -12.26
CA ILE A 199 -1.52 2.24 -12.72
C ILE A 199 -1.35 2.19 -14.26
N PRO A 200 -2.41 2.37 -15.08
CA PRO A 200 -2.23 2.37 -16.54
C PRO A 200 -1.28 3.46 -17.02
N ALA A 201 -1.29 4.65 -16.40
CA ALA A 201 -0.38 5.73 -16.74
C ALA A 201 1.06 5.41 -16.29
N ALA A 202 1.24 4.81 -15.10
CA ALA A 202 2.53 4.38 -14.61
C ALA A 202 3.23 3.41 -15.58
N VAL A 203 2.51 2.40 -16.07
CA VAL A 203 3.07 1.42 -17.03
C VAL A 203 3.36 2.07 -18.38
N ARG A 204 2.47 2.93 -18.89
CA ARG A 204 2.73 3.66 -20.16
C ARG A 204 3.96 4.56 -20.07
N ASN A 205 4.13 5.25 -18.95
CA ASN A 205 5.23 6.19 -18.74
C ASN A 205 6.57 5.48 -18.47
N CYS A 206 6.52 4.30 -17.86
CA CYS A 206 7.68 3.47 -17.52
C CYS A 206 7.52 2.07 -18.17
N PRO A 207 7.75 1.91 -19.49
CA PRO A 207 7.44 0.68 -20.21
C PRO A 207 8.30 -0.52 -19.80
N GLN A 208 9.41 -0.30 -19.10
CA GLN A 208 10.28 -1.37 -18.60
C GLN A 208 9.90 -1.86 -17.21
N LEU A 209 8.87 -1.28 -16.60
CA LEU A 209 8.53 -1.47 -15.20
C LEU A 209 8.20 -2.93 -14.88
N ALA A 210 9.06 -3.55 -14.08
CA ALA A 210 8.81 -4.80 -13.38
C ALA A 210 8.29 -4.52 -11.96
N VAL A 211 7.29 -5.27 -11.51
CA VAL A 211 6.59 -5.01 -10.25
C VAL A 211 6.54 -6.25 -9.38
N ILE A 212 6.91 -6.09 -8.10
CA ILE A 212 6.57 -7.05 -7.05
C ILE A 212 5.71 -6.33 -6.02
N VAL A 213 4.51 -6.84 -5.80
CA VAL A 213 3.69 -6.45 -4.64
C VAL A 213 3.91 -7.52 -3.59
N TYR A 214 4.34 -7.14 -2.39
CA TYR A 214 4.58 -8.09 -1.31
C TYR A 214 3.70 -7.80 -0.11
N ALA A 215 3.16 -8.87 0.45
CA ALA A 215 2.09 -8.86 1.44
C ALA A 215 2.07 -10.16 2.25
N ASN A 216 1.73 -10.03 3.53
CA ASN A 216 1.61 -11.15 4.45
C ASN A 216 0.16 -11.64 4.56
N GLU A 217 -0.03 -12.85 5.09
CA GLU A 217 -1.35 -13.43 5.44
C GLU A 217 -2.18 -12.49 6.32
N ARG A 218 -1.52 -11.67 7.13
CA ARG A 218 -2.14 -10.63 7.93
C ARG A 218 -1.53 -9.28 7.59
N ASP A 219 -2.34 -8.43 6.96
CA ASP A 219 -1.96 -7.09 6.60
C ASP A 219 -1.51 -6.25 7.81
N HIS A 220 -0.63 -5.28 7.56
CA HIS A 220 -0.11 -4.35 8.56
C HIS A 220 -1.18 -3.38 9.07
N VAL A 221 -2.22 -3.10 8.27
CA VAL A 221 -3.29 -2.14 8.61
C VAL A 221 -4.70 -2.66 8.32
N GLN A 222 -4.93 -3.40 7.24
CA GLN A 222 -6.28 -3.83 6.85
C GLN A 222 -6.71 -5.10 7.59
N ALA A 223 -8.02 -5.35 7.62
CA ALA A 223 -8.61 -6.63 8.03
C ALA A 223 -9.42 -7.29 6.91
N ASP A 224 -9.42 -6.72 5.70
CA ASP A 224 -10.14 -7.28 4.55
C ASP A 224 -9.58 -8.66 4.18
N PRO A 225 -10.33 -9.76 4.36
CA PRO A 225 -9.82 -11.11 4.10
C PRO A 225 -9.62 -11.39 2.60
N ALA A 226 -10.16 -10.54 1.72
CA ALA A 226 -9.92 -10.60 0.29
C ALA A 226 -8.68 -9.78 -0.14
N HIS A 227 -7.97 -9.15 0.80
CA HIS A 227 -6.79 -8.31 0.55
C HIS A 227 -6.98 -7.40 -0.68
N THR A 228 -8.14 -6.72 -0.78
CA THR A 228 -8.55 -6.01 -2.01
C THR A 228 -7.48 -5.01 -2.47
N HIS A 229 -6.85 -4.30 -1.54
CA HIS A 229 -5.76 -3.37 -1.85
C HIS A 229 -4.51 -4.03 -2.47
N ILE A 230 -4.23 -5.31 -2.18
CA ILE A 230 -3.17 -6.10 -2.84
C ILE A 230 -3.64 -6.53 -4.23
N LEU A 231 -4.89 -7.01 -4.33
CA LEU A 231 -5.50 -7.40 -5.60
C LEU A 231 -5.48 -6.25 -6.61
N GLU A 232 -5.91 -5.04 -6.19
CA GLU A 232 -5.91 -3.84 -7.03
C GLU A 232 -4.52 -3.54 -7.60
N GLN A 233 -3.46 -3.76 -6.81
CA GLN A 233 -2.08 -3.56 -7.29
C GLN A 233 -1.66 -4.64 -8.27
N VAL A 234 -1.66 -5.92 -7.85
CA VAL A 234 -1.11 -7.01 -8.66
C VAL A 234 -1.90 -7.15 -9.97
N GLU A 235 -3.23 -7.18 -9.89
CA GLU A 235 -4.06 -7.28 -11.09
C GLU A 235 -4.07 -5.99 -11.89
N GLY A 236 -4.00 -4.82 -11.25
CA GLY A 236 -3.90 -3.54 -11.93
C GLY A 236 -2.64 -3.45 -12.80
N PHE A 237 -1.47 -3.75 -12.24
CA PHE A 237 -0.21 -3.72 -13.00
C PHE A 237 -0.17 -4.80 -14.07
N ARG A 238 -0.70 -6.00 -13.79
CA ARG A 238 -0.78 -7.11 -14.75
C ARG A 238 -1.66 -6.74 -15.95
N ARG A 239 -2.86 -6.21 -15.72
CA ARG A 239 -3.80 -5.78 -16.77
C ARG A 239 -3.31 -4.56 -17.54
N ALA A 240 -2.55 -3.67 -16.89
CA ALA A 240 -1.92 -2.53 -17.54
C ALA A 240 -0.73 -2.93 -18.44
N GLY A 241 -0.26 -4.17 -18.38
CA GLY A 241 0.81 -4.68 -19.23
C GLY A 241 2.22 -4.34 -18.74
N ALA A 242 2.42 -4.24 -17.41
CA ALA A 242 3.76 -4.14 -16.84
C ALA A 242 4.63 -5.33 -17.29
N ARG A 243 5.94 -5.11 -17.44
CA ARG A 243 6.89 -6.08 -18.02
C ARG A 243 6.89 -7.41 -17.28
N PHE A 244 6.77 -7.34 -15.96
CA PHE A 244 6.78 -8.45 -15.04
C PHE A 244 5.93 -8.05 -13.84
N VAL A 245 5.07 -8.94 -13.34
CA VAL A 245 4.26 -8.68 -12.15
C VAL A 245 4.19 -9.95 -11.32
N ARG A 246 4.54 -9.86 -10.04
CA ARG A 246 4.49 -10.97 -9.11
C ARG A 246 3.88 -10.54 -7.77
N LEU A 247 3.10 -11.43 -7.18
CA LEU A 247 2.70 -11.34 -5.77
C LEU A 247 3.77 -12.06 -4.95
N ASN A 248 4.39 -11.34 -4.01
CA ASN A 248 5.53 -11.77 -3.21
C ASN A 248 6.78 -12.13 -4.03
N PRO A 249 7.98 -11.97 -3.44
CA PRO A 249 9.21 -12.37 -4.10
C PRO A 249 9.27 -13.87 -4.39
N ASP A 250 10.19 -14.26 -5.24
CA ASP A 250 10.55 -15.64 -5.51
C ASP A 250 11.07 -16.32 -4.24
N ARG A 251 10.61 -17.55 -3.98
CA ARG A 251 10.98 -18.30 -2.78
C ARG A 251 12.49 -18.40 -2.64
N ALA A 252 13.22 -18.56 -3.75
CA ALA A 252 14.68 -18.65 -3.71
C ALA A 252 15.33 -17.38 -3.12
N TYR A 253 14.75 -16.20 -3.36
CA TYR A 253 15.24 -14.95 -2.76
C TYR A 253 14.85 -14.82 -1.29
N VAL A 254 13.63 -15.23 -0.92
CA VAL A 254 13.20 -15.26 0.49
C VAL A 254 14.12 -16.16 1.32
N GLU A 255 14.35 -17.38 0.85
CA GLU A 255 15.22 -18.37 1.50
C GLU A 255 16.69 -17.93 1.53
N HIS A 256 17.14 -17.15 0.55
CA HIS A 256 18.50 -16.61 0.54
C HIS A 256 18.72 -15.49 1.57
N VAL A 257 17.70 -14.64 1.77
CA VAL A 257 17.75 -13.53 2.73
C VAL A 257 17.61 -14.03 4.17
N LEU A 258 16.77 -15.04 4.39
CA LEU A 258 16.52 -15.57 5.72
C LEU A 258 17.64 -16.51 6.20
N PRO A 259 17.85 -16.65 7.53
CA PRO A 259 18.82 -17.59 8.07
C PRO A 259 18.59 -19.03 7.58
N ALA A 260 19.67 -19.76 7.33
CA ALA A 260 19.57 -21.18 7.03
C ALA A 260 18.84 -21.93 8.15
N GLY A 261 17.82 -22.72 7.79
CA GLY A 261 17.00 -23.45 8.75
C GLY A 261 16.00 -22.58 9.52
N ALA A 262 15.82 -21.31 9.12
CA ALA A 262 14.66 -20.52 9.51
C ALA A 262 13.40 -21.32 9.18
N PRO A 263 12.69 -21.88 10.17
CA PRO A 263 11.43 -22.52 9.87
C PRO A 263 10.53 -21.44 9.30
N SER A 264 9.76 -21.77 8.29
CA SER A 264 8.44 -21.20 8.23
C SER A 264 7.80 -21.41 9.60
N ARG A 265 7.73 -20.36 10.43
CA ARG A 265 7.12 -20.46 11.75
C ARG A 265 5.64 -20.80 11.49
N GLY A 266 5.28 -22.07 11.72
CA GLY A 266 3.98 -22.64 11.34
C GLY A 266 4.03 -23.86 10.39
N GLY A 267 5.22 -24.24 9.88
CA GLY A 267 5.38 -25.41 9.00
C GLY A 267 4.94 -25.23 7.54
N GLY A 268 4.49 -24.03 7.13
CA GLY A 268 4.06 -23.73 5.76
C GLY A 268 5.18 -23.20 4.86
N ARG A 269 5.37 -23.73 3.65
CA ARG A 269 6.43 -23.25 2.74
C ARG A 269 6.22 -21.77 2.39
N PHE A 270 7.31 -20.99 2.23
CA PHE A 270 7.22 -19.64 1.68
C PHE A 270 6.51 -19.66 0.33
N ALA A 271 5.79 -18.57 0.04
CA ALA A 271 5.03 -18.47 -1.19
C ALA A 271 5.97 -18.55 -2.40
N ASP A 272 5.52 -19.23 -3.45
CA ASP A 272 6.26 -19.34 -4.71
C ASP A 272 5.27 -19.18 -5.86
N ASN A 273 4.97 -17.91 -6.14
CA ASN A 273 3.89 -17.47 -7.00
C ASN A 273 4.39 -17.15 -8.42
N PRO A 274 4.04 -17.93 -9.45
CA PRO A 274 4.47 -17.64 -10.81
C PRO A 274 4.14 -16.20 -11.22
N ALA A 275 5.12 -15.48 -11.77
CA ALA A 275 4.87 -14.14 -12.28
C ALA A 275 3.79 -14.17 -13.37
N GLY A 276 2.86 -13.21 -13.31
CA GLY A 276 1.69 -13.17 -14.18
C GLY A 276 0.53 -14.07 -13.77
N LYS A 277 0.62 -14.85 -12.68
CA LYS A 277 -0.53 -15.57 -12.10
C LYS A 277 -1.68 -14.58 -11.87
N THR A 278 -2.89 -14.98 -12.26
CA THR A 278 -4.10 -14.19 -12.03
C THR A 278 -4.60 -14.39 -10.61
N TRP A 279 -4.85 -13.27 -9.93
CA TRP A 279 -5.38 -13.26 -8.58
C TRP A 279 -6.80 -12.73 -8.53
N THR A 280 -7.56 -13.27 -7.59
CA THR A 280 -8.97 -13.01 -7.37
C THR A 280 -9.23 -12.99 -5.86
N ARG A 281 -10.39 -12.48 -5.47
CA ARG A 281 -10.87 -12.52 -4.09
C ARG A 281 -10.91 -13.94 -3.51
N GLY A 282 -11.08 -14.96 -4.37
CA GLY A 282 -11.18 -16.35 -3.97
C GLY A 282 -9.86 -17.10 -3.82
N ASN A 283 -8.74 -16.57 -4.34
CA ASN A 283 -7.45 -17.28 -4.32
C ASN A 283 -6.26 -16.44 -3.84
N ILE A 284 -6.42 -15.15 -3.54
CA ILE A 284 -5.32 -14.27 -3.12
C ILE A 284 -4.57 -14.78 -1.89
N THR A 285 -5.29 -15.39 -0.95
CA THR A 285 -4.74 -15.90 0.30
C THR A 285 -3.76 -17.06 0.08
N GLU A 286 -3.84 -17.78 -1.04
CA GLU A 286 -2.89 -18.84 -1.40
C GLU A 286 -1.48 -18.30 -1.68
N GLY A 287 -1.35 -17.02 -2.02
CA GLY A 287 -0.11 -16.41 -2.45
C GLY A 287 0.58 -15.53 -1.42
N LEU A 288 0.01 -15.39 -0.22
CA LEU A 288 0.53 -14.48 0.80
C LEU A 288 1.69 -15.10 1.58
N GLU A 289 2.60 -14.25 2.04
CA GLU A 289 3.73 -14.68 2.86
C GLU A 289 3.32 -14.90 4.32
N PRO A 290 3.94 -15.84 5.04
CA PRO A 290 3.66 -16.05 6.46
C PRO A 290 3.87 -14.78 7.30
N GLU A 291 2.93 -14.45 8.19
CA GLU A 291 3.05 -13.30 9.13
C GLU A 291 4.28 -13.39 10.04
N ALA A 292 4.80 -14.60 10.24
CA ALA A 292 5.78 -14.86 11.28
C ALA A 292 7.17 -14.23 11.05
N TRP A 293 7.41 -13.66 9.86
CA TRP A 293 8.61 -12.91 9.54
C TRP A 293 8.32 -11.41 9.40
N PRO A 294 9.24 -10.53 9.84
CA PRO A 294 9.10 -9.11 9.63
C PRO A 294 9.14 -8.77 8.13
N GLN A 295 8.55 -7.63 7.77
CA GLN A 295 8.46 -7.16 6.38
C GLN A 295 9.82 -6.82 5.74
N GLY A 296 10.85 -6.54 6.55
CA GLY A 296 12.19 -6.16 6.08
C GLY A 296 12.85 -7.23 5.18
N PRO A 297 12.91 -8.50 5.61
CA PRO A 297 13.35 -9.62 4.77
C PRO A 297 12.62 -9.72 3.42
N TYR A 298 11.29 -9.64 3.40
CA TYR A 298 10.52 -9.71 2.15
C TYR A 298 10.82 -8.53 1.22
N MET A 299 11.00 -7.33 1.77
CA MET A 299 11.47 -6.16 1.02
C MET A 299 12.86 -6.38 0.41
N GLN A 300 13.81 -6.94 1.17
CA GLN A 300 15.15 -7.24 0.66
C GLN A 300 15.11 -8.30 -0.45
N ALA A 301 14.29 -9.34 -0.28
CA ALA A 301 14.08 -10.37 -1.30
C ALA A 301 13.46 -9.79 -2.57
N ALA A 302 12.42 -8.96 -2.47
CA ALA A 302 11.79 -8.31 -3.61
C ALA A 302 12.73 -7.36 -4.36
N VAL A 303 13.52 -6.56 -3.63
CA VAL A 303 14.53 -5.67 -4.22
C VAL A 303 15.63 -6.48 -4.90
N GLY A 304 16.15 -7.51 -4.22
CA GLY A 304 17.17 -8.40 -4.76
C GLY A 304 16.70 -9.06 -6.05
N GLU A 305 15.51 -9.66 -6.03
CA GLU A 305 14.95 -10.32 -7.21
C GLU A 305 14.77 -9.35 -8.38
N LEU A 306 14.15 -8.19 -8.16
CA LEU A 306 13.91 -7.21 -9.22
C LEU A 306 15.22 -6.66 -9.80
N ALA A 307 16.19 -6.35 -8.94
CA ALA A 307 17.51 -5.87 -9.37
C ALA A 307 18.25 -6.96 -10.17
N ASP A 308 18.26 -8.19 -9.68
CA ASP A 308 18.98 -9.30 -10.28
C ASP A 308 18.36 -9.71 -11.62
N ARG A 309 17.04 -9.81 -11.71
CA ARG A 309 16.32 -10.06 -12.98
C ARG A 309 16.57 -8.97 -14.00
N THR A 310 16.61 -7.71 -13.56
CA THR A 310 16.96 -6.57 -14.43
C THR A 310 18.38 -6.70 -14.96
N GLN A 311 19.34 -7.02 -14.10
CA GLN A 311 20.75 -7.17 -14.47
C GLN A 311 20.98 -8.36 -15.42
N ALA A 312 20.40 -9.51 -15.10
CA ALA A 312 20.54 -10.74 -15.87
C ALA A 312 19.62 -10.81 -17.10
N LYS A 313 18.65 -9.89 -17.21
CA LYS A 313 17.57 -9.87 -18.22
C LYS A 313 16.75 -11.17 -18.22
N ARG A 314 16.50 -11.73 -17.04
CA ARG A 314 15.77 -12.99 -16.82
C ARG A 314 14.38 -12.73 -16.26
N TRP A 315 13.35 -13.07 -17.03
CA TRP A 315 11.95 -12.72 -16.76
C TRP A 315 11.01 -13.94 -16.81
N GLU A 316 11.57 -15.13 -16.60
CA GLU A 316 10.82 -16.36 -16.41
C GLU A 316 9.89 -16.24 -15.19
N PRO A 317 8.72 -16.92 -15.19
CA PRO A 317 7.74 -16.78 -14.11
C PRO A 317 8.29 -17.06 -12.71
N ASP A 318 9.15 -18.07 -12.58
CA ASP A 318 9.80 -18.53 -11.35
C ASP A 318 11.29 -18.79 -11.60
N LEU A 319 12.09 -18.82 -10.54
CA LEU A 319 13.51 -19.12 -10.55
C LEU A 319 13.81 -20.31 -9.64
N ASP A 320 14.65 -21.23 -10.12
CA ASP A 320 15.10 -22.37 -9.29
C ASP A 320 16.11 -21.96 -8.20
N ALA A 321 16.76 -20.81 -8.38
CA ALA A 321 17.77 -20.26 -7.48
C ALA A 321 17.95 -18.74 -7.68
N VAL A 322 18.54 -18.08 -6.69
CA VAL A 322 18.99 -16.68 -6.84
C VAL A 322 19.99 -16.54 -7.99
N LEU A 323 19.92 -15.42 -8.71
CA LEU A 323 20.73 -15.23 -9.93
C LEU A 323 22.18 -14.86 -9.62
N PHE A 324 22.42 -14.18 -8.49
CA PHE A 324 23.76 -13.79 -8.06
C PHE A 324 24.04 -14.26 -6.62
N PRO A 325 24.27 -15.58 -6.39
CA PRO A 325 24.43 -16.16 -5.05
C PRO A 325 25.65 -15.64 -4.27
N ALA A 326 26.63 -15.06 -4.96
CA ALA A 326 27.84 -14.49 -4.36
C ALA A 326 27.70 -13.00 -4.02
N ALA A 327 26.53 -12.38 -4.24
CA ALA A 327 26.30 -10.99 -3.89
C ALA A 327 26.45 -10.78 -2.36
N PRO A 328 27.05 -9.66 -1.91
CA PRO A 328 27.22 -9.38 -0.49
C PRO A 328 25.87 -9.38 0.23
N ARG A 329 25.74 -10.17 1.29
CA ARG A 329 24.56 -10.15 2.15
C ARG A 329 24.63 -8.93 3.09
N PRO A 330 23.58 -8.11 3.19
CA PRO A 330 23.54 -7.12 4.26
C PRO A 330 23.61 -7.86 5.60
N PRO A 331 24.37 -7.37 6.59
CA PRO A 331 24.29 -7.92 7.94
C PRO A 331 22.85 -7.75 8.43
N MET A 332 22.19 -8.85 8.81
CA MET A 332 20.89 -8.75 9.45
C MET A 332 21.07 -7.98 10.76
N GLY A 333 20.49 -6.78 10.82
CA GLY A 333 20.37 -6.07 12.09
C GLY A 333 19.62 -6.94 13.11
N PRO A 334 19.88 -6.80 14.41
CA PRO A 334 19.11 -7.51 15.42
C PRO A 334 17.61 -7.21 15.21
N PRO A 335 16.71 -8.17 15.51
CA PRO A 335 15.28 -7.92 15.45
C PRO A 335 14.96 -6.65 16.23
N ALA A 336 14.17 -5.77 15.63
CA ALA A 336 13.71 -4.57 16.32
C ALA A 336 13.11 -4.98 17.68
N PRO A 337 13.48 -4.32 18.80
CA PRO A 337 12.94 -4.67 20.10
C PRO A 337 11.41 -4.62 20.00
N GLY A 338 10.77 -5.76 20.23
CA GLY A 338 9.32 -5.85 20.19
C GLY A 338 8.72 -4.78 21.08
N LYS A 339 7.75 -4.01 20.56
CA LYS A 339 6.96 -3.11 21.40
C LYS A 339 6.38 -3.95 22.53
N ARG A 340 6.86 -3.72 23.77
CA ARG A 340 6.23 -4.30 24.95
C ARG A 340 4.75 -3.91 24.92
N PRO A 341 3.81 -4.84 25.19
CA PRO A 341 2.43 -4.44 25.37
C PRO A 341 2.35 -3.39 26.48
N PRO A 342 1.45 -2.39 26.35
CA PRO A 342 1.20 -1.47 27.45
C PRO A 342 0.81 -2.29 28.70
N ARG A 343 1.41 -1.93 29.82
CA ARG A 343 1.10 -2.49 31.14
C ARG A 343 -0.28 -2.06 31.61
#